data_AF-A0A968X4I4-F1
#
_entry.id   AF-A0A968X4I4-F1
#
_cell.length_a   1.000
_cell.length_b   1.000
_cell.length_c   1.000
_cell.angle_alpha   90.00
_cell.angle_beta   90.00
_cell.angle_gamma   90.00
#
_symmetry.space_group_name_H-M   'P 1'
#
loop_
_entity.id
_entity.type
_entity.pdbx_description
1 polymer ?
#
loop_
_entity_poly.entity_id
_entity_poly.type
_entity_poly.pdbx_seq_one_letter_code
_entity_poly.pdbx_strand_id
1 'polypeptide(L)' 'MSHPSQVVKQFVDYLRFERHFSPYTARCYEADLRQYIEFLVSSNGQAGGEAISNGAIDGRITAA' A
#
# COMPACT_ATOMS: atom_id res chain seq x y z
N MET A 1 -16.53 10.22 -10.84
CA MET A 1 -16.04 9.16 -9.93
C MET A 1 -14.57 9.43 -9.69
N SER A 2 -14.14 9.64 -8.44
CA SER A 2 -12.73 9.90 -8.14
C SER A 2 -11.91 8.63 -8.38
N HIS A 3 -10.76 8.74 -9.04
CA HIS A 3 -9.86 7.61 -9.25
C HIS A 3 -9.21 7.20 -7.92
N PRO A 4 -9.08 5.90 -7.62
CA PRO A 4 -8.50 5.43 -6.36
C PRO A 4 -7.09 5.98 -6.11
N SER A 5 -6.30 6.16 -7.16
CA SER A 5 -4.97 6.79 -7.08
C SER A 5 -5.01 8.24 -6.57
N GLN A 6 -6.04 9.00 -6.92
CA GLN A 6 -6.20 10.38 -6.49
C GLN A 6 -6.60 10.47 -5.01
N VAL A 7 -7.47 9.57 -4.54
CA VAL A 7 -7.88 9.52 -3.13
C VAL A 7 -6.72 9.09 -2.23
N VAL A 8 -5.96 8.07 -2.64
CA VAL A 8 -4.75 7.64 -1.91
C VAL A 8 -3.75 8.78 -1.81
N LYS A 9 -3.49 9.50 -2.91
CA LYS A 9 -2.59 10.64 -2.89
C LYS A 9 -3.04 11.73 -1.90
N GLN A 10 -4.33 12.09 -1.91
CA GLN A 10 -4.88 13.09 -0.99
C GLN A 10 -4.72 12.66 0.48
N PHE A 11 -4.96 11.38 0.77
CA PHE A 11 -4.78 10.84 2.13
C PHE A 11 -3.31 10.85 2.57
N VAL A 12 -2.39 10.49 1.68
CA VAL A 12 -0.94 10.53 1.97
C VAL A 12 -0.48 11.98 2.19
N ASP A 13 -0.98 12.93 1.39
CA ASP A 13 -0.70 14.36 1.58
C ASP A 13 -1.25 14.85 2.94
N TYR A 14 -2.47 14.46 3.32
CA TYR A 14 -3.03 14.73 4.65
C TYR A 14 -2.13 14.21 5.78
N LEU A 15 -1.64 12.97 5.68
CA LEU A 15 -0.73 12.40 6.68
C LEU A 15 0.56 13.23 6.81
N ARG A 16 1.10 13.73 5.71
CA ARG A 16 2.37 14.49 5.69
C ARG A 16 2.21 15.92 6.18
N PHE A 17 1.21 16.65 5.68
CA PHE A 17 1.11 18.09 5.89
C PHE A 17 0.26 18.45 7.10
N GLU A 18 -0.79 17.69 7.39
CA GLU A 18 -1.71 18.02 8.48
C GLU A 18 -1.37 17.22 9.73
N ARG A 19 -1.06 15.92 9.57
CA ARG A 19 -0.72 15.03 10.69
C ARG A 19 0.78 14.98 11.00
N HIS A 20 1.61 15.62 10.18
CA HIS A 20 3.07 15.70 10.36
C HIS A 20 3.74 14.33 10.53
N PHE A 21 3.21 13.30 9.88
CA PHE A 21 3.86 12.01 9.83
C PHE A 21 5.15 12.12 9.02
N SER A 22 6.16 11.35 9.41
CA SER A 22 7.43 11.35 8.68
C SER A 22 7.21 10.95 7.21
N PRO A 23 8.05 11.44 6.28
CA PRO A 23 7.97 11.02 4.88
C PRO A 23 8.09 9.50 4.70
N TYR A 24 8.84 8.84 5.58
CA TYR A 24 8.96 7.38 5.59
C TYR A 24 7.63 6.72 5.97
N THR A 25 7.02 7.15 7.08
CA THR A 25 5.73 6.65 7.54
C THR A 25 4.65 6.83 6.47
N ALA A 26 4.58 8.00 5.84
CA ALA A 26 3.60 8.27 4.79
C ALA A 26 3.78 7.36 3.54
N ARG A 27 5.03 7.03 3.17
CA ARG A 27 5.33 6.09 2.08
C ARG A 27 4.91 4.66 2.40
N CYS A 28 5.08 4.21 3.65
CA CYS A 28 4.58 2.90 4.07
C CYS A 28 3.07 2.82 3.92
N TYR A 29 2.33 3.83 4.40
CA TYR A 29 0.88 3.89 4.23
C TYR A 29 0.46 3.93 2.75
N GLU A 30 1.18 4.67 1.90
CA GLU A 30 0.90 4.69 0.46
C GLU A 30 1.03 3.30 -0.18
N ALA A 31 2.10 2.58 0.14
CA ALA A 31 2.36 1.24 -0.38
C ALA A 31 1.28 0.24 0.07
N ASP A 32 0.96 0.23 1.36
CA ASP A 32 -0.04 -0.67 1.93
C ASP A 32 -1.44 -0.45 1.31
N LEU A 33 -1.84 0.81 1.15
CA LEU A 33 -3.12 1.15 0.54
C LEU A 33 -3.20 0.73 -0.93
N ARG A 34 -2.12 0.90 -1.69
CA ARG A 34 -2.06 0.44 -3.08
C ARG A 34 -2.17 -1.07 -3.18
N GLN A 35 -1.40 -1.79 -2.37
CA GLN A 35 -1.43 -3.26 -2.32
C GLN A 35 -2.83 -3.77 -1.93
N TYR A 36 -3.48 -3.12 -0.95
CA TYR A 36 -4.84 -3.49 -0.55
C TYR A 36 -5.87 -3.26 -1.66
N ILE A 37 -5.79 -2.14 -2.38
CA ILE A 37 -6.65 -1.87 -3.54
C ILE A 37 -6.41 -2.91 -4.64
N GLU A 38 -5.15 -3.22 -4.95
CA GLU A 38 -4.80 -4.25 -5.93
C GLU A 38 -5.33 -5.62 -5.52
N PHE A 39 -5.26 -5.98 -4.24
CA PHE A 39 -5.87 -7.19 -3.70
C PHE A 39 -7.38 -7.21 -3.89
N LEU A 40 -8.09 -6.12 -3.58
CA LEU A 40 -9.54 -6.03 -3.76
C LEU A 40 -9.96 -6.14 -5.24
N VAL A 41 -9.23 -5.47 -6.14
CA VAL A 41 -9.48 -5.54 -7.59
C VAL A 41 -9.22 -6.95 -8.13
N SER A 42 -8.15 -7.59 -7.66
CA SER A 42 -7.83 -8.98 -8.03
C SER A 42 -8.87 -9.96 -7.50
N SER A 43 -9.39 -9.72 -6.29
CA SER A 43 -10.42 -10.56 -5.65
C SER A 43 -11.80 -10.44 -6.31
N ASN A 44 -12.15 -9.25 -6.81
CA ASN A 44 -13.40 -9.02 -7.55
C ASN A 44 -13.36 -9.56 -8.98
N GLY A 45 -12.18 -9.93 -9.49
CA GLY A 45 -11.99 -10.50 -10.83
C GLY A 45 -11.91 -12.03 -10.86
N GLN A 46 -11.64 -12.70 -9.74
CA GLN A 46 -11.46 -14.16 -9.70
C GLN A 46 -12.19 -14.82 -8.54
N ALA A 47 -13.36 -15.39 -8.85
CA ALA A 47 -13.80 -16.62 -8.20
C ALA A 47 -12.86 -17.75 -8.66
N GLY A 48 -11.77 -17.99 -7.94
CA GLY A 48 -10.83 -19.07 -8.25
C GLY A 48 -9.43 -18.73 -7.77
N GLY A 49 -9.06 -19.25 -6.60
CA GLY A 49 -7.77 -18.94 -5.99
C GLY A 49 -6.59 -19.50 -6.75
N GLU A 50 -5.47 -18.80 -6.68
CA GLU A 50 -4.14 -19.39 -6.62
C GLU A 50 -3.25 -18.60 -5.67
N ALA A 51 -2.30 -19.32 -5.09
CA ALA A 51 -1.63 -19.06 -3.84
C ALA A 51 -0.79 -17.78 -3.81
N ILE A 52 -0.78 -17.14 -2.64
CA ILE A 52 0.26 -16.22 -2.21
C ILE A 52 1.56 -17.03 -2.12
N SER A 53 2.45 -16.91 -3.11
CA SER A 53 3.83 -17.34 -2.96
C SER A 53 4.56 -16.32 -2.07
N ASN A 54 4.71 -16.67 -0.79
CA ASN A 54 5.63 -16.04 0.13
C ASN A 54 7.05 -16.09 -0.45
N GLY A 55 7.56 -14.99 -1.01
CA GLY A 55 8.90 -15.00 -1.60
C GLY A 55 9.39 -13.65 -2.10
N ALA A 56 9.57 -12.67 -1.21
CA ALA A 56 10.59 -11.60 -1.33
C ALA A 56 10.58 -10.64 -0.12
N ILE A 57 10.62 -11.17 1.11
CA ILE A 57 11.05 -10.39 2.29
C ILE A 57 12.44 -10.86 2.72
N ASP A 58 13.45 -10.70 1.85
CA ASP A 58 14.84 -11.03 2.19
C ASP A 58 15.73 -9.78 2.15
N GLY A 59 16.21 -9.38 3.33
CA GLY A 59 17.66 -9.14 3.46
C GLY A 59 18.22 -7.75 3.81
N ARG A 60 17.47 -6.74 4.32
CA ARG A 60 18.09 -5.41 4.60
C ARG A 60 17.84 -4.72 5.95
N ILE A 61 17.21 -5.33 6.95
CA ILE A 61 16.94 -4.65 8.24
C ILE A 61 17.52 -5.36 9.48
N THR A 62 18.64 -6.09 9.35
CA THR A 62 19.43 -6.48 10.54
C THR A 62 20.93 -6.42 10.27
N ALA A 63 21.56 -5.30 10.61
CA ALA A 63 22.97 -5.27 11.00
C ALA A 63 23.08 -4.30 12.18
N ALA A 64 23.26 -4.90 13.35
CA ALA A 64 23.75 -4.26 14.57
C ALA A 64 25.24 -3.92 14.43
#